data_AF-A0A6N0DUJ3-F1
#
_entry.id   AF-A0A6N0DUJ3-F1
#
_cell.length_a   1.000
_cell.length_b   1.000
_cell.length_c   1.000
_cell.angle_alpha   90.00
_cell.angle_beta   90.00
_cell.angle_gamma   90.00
#
_symmetry.space_group_name_H-M   'P 1'
#
loop_
_entity.id
_entity.type
_entity.pdbx_description
1 polymer ?
#
loop_
_entity_poly.entity_id
_entity_poly.type
_entity_poly.pdbx_seq_one_letter_code
_entity_poly.pdbx_strand_id
1 'polypeptide(L)'
;MSETLELRRRRALYRATHRGSKEMDFLLGRYAGEAIGAMDDGDLTVLERLIDAPDPLLAECIYEGTRLGDAELDSLLGEIRRFHGFPAEPPQELTKN
;
A
#
# COMPACT_ATOMS: atom_id res chain seq x y z
N MET A 1 23.31 10.95 -12.80
CA MET A 1 23.23 9.80 -11.86
C MET A 1 22.02 9.92 -10.91
N SER A 2 20.86 10.42 -11.39
CA SER A 2 19.56 10.35 -10.69
C SER A 2 18.63 9.29 -11.28
N GLU A 3 19.00 8.73 -12.44
CA GLU A 3 18.23 7.73 -13.18
C GLU A 3 17.91 6.50 -12.34
N THR A 4 18.75 6.12 -11.37
CA THR A 4 18.52 4.92 -10.56
C THR A 4 17.27 5.05 -9.67
N LEU A 5 17.09 6.19 -8.99
CA LEU A 5 15.96 6.38 -8.09
C LEU A 5 14.66 6.64 -8.86
N GLU A 6 14.69 7.50 -9.89
CA GLU A 6 13.52 7.76 -10.73
C GLU A 6 13.08 6.49 -11.49
N LEU A 7 14.02 5.65 -11.94
CA LEU A 7 13.70 4.37 -12.55
C LEU A 7 13.09 3.38 -11.55
N ARG A 8 13.62 3.33 -10.31
CA ARG A 8 13.07 2.48 -9.25
C ARG A 8 11.65 2.91 -8.90
N ARG A 9 11.41 4.22 -8.76
CA ARG A 9 10.07 4.81 -8.58
C ARG A 9 9.13 4.40 -9.71
N ARG A 10 9.54 4.59 -10.97
CA ARG A 10 8.72 4.21 -12.13
C ARG A 10 8.39 2.72 -12.15
N ARG A 11 9.34 1.86 -11.78
CA ARG A 11 9.13 0.40 -11.68
C ARG A 11 8.17 0.03 -10.56
N ALA A 12 8.31 0.63 -9.39
CA ALA A 12 7.39 0.39 -8.27
C ALA A 12 5.96 0.86 -8.60
N LEU A 13 5.80 2.06 -9.19
CA LEU A 13 4.48 2.54 -9.64
C LEU A 13 3.86 1.61 -10.69
N TYR A 14 4.67 1.14 -11.65
CA TYR A 14 4.20 0.18 -12.65
C TYR A 14 3.68 -1.10 -11.99
N ARG A 15 4.43 -1.67 -11.04
CA ARG A 15 4.00 -2.89 -10.34
C ARG A 15 2.79 -2.66 -9.44
N ALA A 16 2.65 -1.49 -8.83
CA ALA A 16 1.49 -1.12 -8.03
C ALA A 16 0.20 -0.94 -8.85
N THR A 17 0.33 -0.68 -10.16
CA THR A 17 -0.79 -0.43 -11.10
C THR A 17 -1.07 -1.60 -12.05
N HIS A 18 -0.26 -2.66 -12.01
CA HIS A 18 -0.35 -3.83 -12.89
C HIS A 18 -0.41 -5.11 -12.06
N ARG A 19 -1.44 -5.20 -11.22
CA ARG A 19 -1.72 -6.29 -10.29
C ARG A 19 -2.77 -7.23 -10.91
N GLY A 20 -3.08 -8.32 -10.21
CA GLY A 20 -4.05 -9.31 -10.67
C GLY A 20 -5.51 -8.83 -10.61
N SER A 21 -5.77 -7.75 -9.87
CA SER A 21 -7.11 -7.24 -9.60
C SER A 21 -7.21 -5.73 -9.80
N LYS A 22 -8.24 -5.31 -10.55
CA LYS A 22 -8.52 -3.89 -10.84
C LYS A 22 -8.74 -3.04 -9.59
N GLU A 23 -9.26 -3.66 -8.55
CA GLU A 23 -9.47 -3.04 -7.24
C GLU A 23 -8.14 -2.69 -6.58
N MET A 24 -7.19 -3.63 -6.55
CA MET A 24 -5.87 -3.38 -6.01
C MET A 24 -5.07 -2.40 -6.87
N ASP A 25 -5.21 -2.45 -8.19
CA ASP A 25 -4.64 -1.45 -9.09
C ASP A 25 -5.12 -0.04 -8.76
N PHE A 26 -6.41 0.10 -8.44
CA PHE A 26 -6.99 1.40 -8.07
C PHE A 26 -6.50 1.85 -6.69
N LEU A 27 -6.54 0.97 -5.69
CA LEU A 27 -6.15 1.30 -4.32
C LEU A 27 -4.66 1.64 -4.22
N LEU A 28 -3.78 0.72 -4.66
CA LEU A 28 -2.34 0.92 -4.57
C LEU A 28 -1.85 1.90 -5.62
N GLY A 29 -2.34 1.81 -6.85
CA GLY A 29 -1.91 2.68 -7.94
C GLY A 29 -2.19 4.15 -7.68
N ARG A 30 -3.36 4.48 -7.11
CA ARG A 30 -3.71 5.87 -6.78
C ARG A 30 -2.83 6.42 -5.64
N TYR A 31 -2.62 5.64 -4.59
CA TYR A 31 -1.73 6.05 -3.49
C TYR A 31 -0.28 6.19 -3.98
N ALA A 32 0.23 5.19 -4.69
CA ALA A 32 1.60 5.19 -5.22
C ALA A 32 1.82 6.38 -6.17
N GLY A 33 0.86 6.70 -7.04
CA GLY A 33 0.99 7.85 -7.95
C GLY A 33 1.22 9.18 -7.23
N GLU A 34 0.57 9.38 -6.08
CA GLU A 34 0.70 10.60 -5.28
C GLU A 34 1.95 10.59 -4.38
N ALA A 35 2.23 9.46 -3.72
CA ALA A 35 3.30 9.37 -2.72
C ALA A 35 4.70 9.22 -3.35
N ILE A 36 4.82 8.55 -4.50
CA ILE A 36 6.12 8.09 -5.01
C ILE A 36 7.07 9.22 -5.44
N GLY A 37 6.56 10.42 -5.70
CA GLY A 37 7.38 11.59 -5.98
C GLY A 37 8.20 12.06 -4.76
N ALA A 38 7.65 11.84 -3.56
CA ALA A 38 8.24 12.25 -2.28
C ALA A 38 9.04 11.12 -1.60
N MET A 39 8.76 9.86 -1.92
CA MET A 39 9.41 8.68 -1.31
C MET A 39 10.92 8.65 -1.52
N ASP A 40 11.68 8.48 -0.45
CA ASP A 40 13.12 8.24 -0.52
C ASP A 40 13.46 6.75 -0.82
N ASP A 41 14.73 6.38 -0.75
CA ASP A 41 15.15 5.00 -1.03
C ASP A 41 14.63 3.99 0.02
N GLY A 42 14.48 4.43 1.27
CA GLY A 42 13.91 3.65 2.37
C GLY A 42 12.41 3.45 2.17
N ASP A 43 11.66 4.53 1.96
CA ASP A 43 10.22 4.46 1.70
C ASP A 43 9.90 3.58 0.49
N LEU A 44 10.70 3.70 -0.56
CA LEU A 44 10.54 2.91 -1.78
C LEU A 44 10.84 1.42 -1.55
N THR A 45 11.79 1.11 -0.67
CA THR A 45 12.05 -0.27 -0.23
C THR A 45 10.84 -0.85 0.50
N VAL A 46 10.21 -0.09 1.39
CA VAL A 46 9.00 -0.50 2.11
C VAL A 46 7.82 -0.69 1.13
N LEU A 47 7.64 0.25 0.19
CA LEU A 47 6.61 0.13 -0.85
C LEU A 47 6.83 -1.11 -1.73
N GLU A 48 8.07 -1.40 -2.12
CA GLU A 48 8.39 -2.60 -2.91
C GLU A 48 8.07 -3.89 -2.15
N ARG A 49 8.40 -3.96 -0.86
CA ARG A 49 8.02 -5.08 0.02
C ARG A 49 6.51 -5.23 0.12
N LEU A 50 5.78 -4.11 0.21
CA LEU A 50 4.32 -4.12 0.23
C LEU A 50 3.74 -4.64 -1.09
N ILE A 51 4.28 -4.20 -2.24
CA ILE A 51 3.81 -4.62 -3.57
C ILE A 51 4.05 -6.11 -3.82
N ASP A 52 5.11 -6.68 -3.24
CA ASP A 52 5.45 -8.10 -3.34
C ASP A 52 4.49 -9.01 -2.55
N ALA A 53 3.74 -8.45 -1.60
CA ALA A 53 2.74 -9.21 -0.85
C ALA A 53 1.53 -9.61 -1.73
N PRO A 54 0.90 -10.77 -1.47
CA PRO A 54 -0.25 -11.24 -2.26
C PRO A 54 -1.45 -10.29 -2.23
N ASP A 55 -2.15 -10.15 -3.36
CA ASP A 55 -3.37 -9.34 -3.48
C ASP A 55 -4.41 -9.61 -2.37
N PRO A 56 -4.77 -10.88 -2.04
CA PRO A 56 -5.76 -11.16 -1.00
C PRO A 56 -5.34 -10.66 0.38
N LEU A 57 -4.05 -10.78 0.71
CA LEU A 57 -3.51 -10.32 1.99
C LEU A 57 -3.55 -8.80 2.09
N LEU A 58 -3.18 -8.10 1.01
CA LEU A 58 -3.21 -6.64 0.97
C LEU A 58 -4.63 -6.09 0.99
N ALA A 59 -5.57 -6.76 0.32
CA ALA A 59 -6.98 -6.44 0.40
C ALA A 59 -7.48 -6.56 1.85
N GLU A 60 -7.19 -7.68 2.54
CA GLU A 60 -7.54 -7.86 3.95
C GLU A 60 -6.93 -6.76 4.84
N CYS A 61 -5.65 -6.44 4.67
CA CYS A 61 -5.01 -5.36 5.42
C CYS A 61 -5.66 -3.99 5.20
N ILE A 62 -6.05 -3.66 3.97
CA ILE A 62 -6.67 -2.36 3.66
C ILE A 62 -8.11 -2.30 4.16
N TYR A 63 -8.91 -3.34 3.88
CA TYR A 63 -10.33 -3.40 4.24
C TYR A 63 -10.54 -3.63 5.73
N GLU A 64 -9.93 -4.66 6.29
CA GLU A 64 -10.12 -5.07 7.68
C GLU A 64 -9.18 -4.33 8.62
N GLY A 65 -8.07 -3.76 8.13
CA GLY A 65 -7.07 -3.12 8.97
C GLY A 65 -6.11 -4.10 9.65
N THR A 66 -6.00 -5.32 9.14
CA THR A 66 -5.04 -6.33 9.62
C THR A 66 -3.60 -5.84 9.45
N ARG A 67 -2.77 -6.12 10.45
CA ARG A 67 -1.34 -5.80 10.44
C ARG A 67 -0.53 -6.95 9.86
N LEU A 68 0.50 -6.63 9.08
CA LEU A 68 1.49 -7.59 8.57
C LEU A 68 2.55 -7.96 9.62
N GLY A 69 2.62 -7.20 10.73
CA GLY A 69 3.57 -7.44 11.82
C GLY A 69 4.95 -6.84 11.57
N ASP A 70 5.10 -6.05 10.51
CA ASP A 70 6.26 -5.23 10.23
C ASP A 70 5.87 -3.76 10.39
N ALA A 71 6.57 -3.05 11.29
CA ALA A 71 6.19 -1.70 11.66
C ALA A 71 6.24 -0.70 10.49
N GLU A 72 7.13 -0.91 9.52
CA GLU A 72 7.26 -0.04 8.35
C GLU A 72 6.09 -0.30 7.38
N LEU A 73 5.78 -1.57 7.12
CA LEU A 73 4.65 -1.95 6.27
C LEU A 73 3.30 -1.55 6.89
N ASP A 74 3.15 -1.76 8.19
CA ASP A 74 1.94 -1.40 8.93
C ASP A 74 1.71 0.12 8.93
N SER A 75 2.80 0.91 9.02
CA SER A 75 2.74 2.37 8.89
C SER A 75 2.26 2.78 7.49
N LEU A 76 2.84 2.18 6.44
CA LEU A 76 2.47 2.46 5.05
C LEU A 76 1.02 2.05 4.74
N LEU A 77 0.58 0.89 5.25
CA LEU A 77 -0.81 0.45 5.15
C LEU A 77 -1.77 1.42 5.85
N GLY A 78 -1.39 1.94 7.01
CA GLY A 78 -2.14 2.98 7.71
C GLY A 78 -2.29 4.25 6.88
N GLU A 79 -1.22 4.66 6.18
CA GLU A 79 -1.27 5.81 5.26
C GLU A 79 -2.18 5.55 4.06
N ILE A 80 -2.09 4.38 3.44
CA ILE A 80 -2.97 3.99 2.32
C ILE A 80 -4.43 4.01 2.76
N ARG A 81 -4.73 3.45 3.93
CA ARG A 81 -6.10 3.44 4.50
C ARG A 81 -6.60 4.85 4.72
N ARG A 82 -5.78 5.72 5.33
CA ARG A 82 -6.11 7.13 5.55
C ARG A 82 -6.33 7.89 4.23
N PHE A 83 -5.52 7.62 3.21
CA PHE A 83 -5.62 8.25 1.90
C PHE A 83 -6.95 7.92 1.19
N HIS A 84 -7.43 6.68 1.32
CA HIS A 84 -8.72 6.25 0.77
C HIS A 84 -9.92 6.50 1.70
N GLY A 85 -9.69 7.02 2.91
CA GLY A 85 -10.74 7.32 3.88
C GLY A 85 -11.28 6.10 4.64
N PHE A 86 -10.52 4.99 4.69
CA PHE A 86 -10.87 3.86 5.55
C PHE A 86 -10.69 4.23 7.03
N PRO A 87 -11.57 3.73 7.92
CA PRO A 87 -11.44 3.99 9.35
C PRO A 87 -10.14 3.41 9.90
N ALA A 88 -9.48 4.12 10.81
CA ALA A 88 -8.20 3.67 11.39
C ALA A 88 -8.36 2.34 12.16
N GLU A 89 -9.53 2.10 12.72
CA GLU A 89 -9.89 0.90 13.47
C GLU A 89 -10.78 -0.01 12.61
N PRO A 90 -10.59 -1.35 12.66
CA PRO A 90 -11.56 -2.29 12.10
C PRO A 90 -12.94 -1.98 12.68
N PRO A 91 -14.03 -2.10 11.91
CA PRO A 91 -15.37 -2.04 12.48
C PRO A 91 -15.44 -3.09 13.58
N GLN A 92 -15.54 -2.64 14.85
CA GLN A 92 -15.69 -3.54 15.97
C GLN A 92 -16.96 -4.35 15.70
N GLU A 93 -16.81 -5.67 15.54
CA GLU A 93 -17.90 -6.55 15.19
C GLU A 93 -19.13 -6.19 16.02
N LEU A 94 -20.21 -5.92 15.30
CA LEU A 94 -21.55 -5.84 15.85
C LEU A 94 -21.75 -7.14 16.62
N THR A 95 -21.66 -7.08 17.95
CA THR A 95 -22.09 -8.14 18.84
C THR A 95 -23.58 -8.30 18.55
N LYS A 96 -23.90 -9.19 17.61
CA LYS A 96 -25.26 -9.65 17.33
C LYS A 96 -25.70 -10.43 18.57
N ASN A 97 -26.28 -9.67 19.47
CA ASN A 97 -27.04 -10.13 20.63
C ASN A 97 -28.30 -10.88 20.16
#